data_AF-Q0WWY5-F1
#
_entry.id   AF-Q0WWY5-F1
#
_cell.length_a   1.000
_cell.length_b   1.000
_cell.length_c   1.000
_cell.angle_alpha   90.00
_cell.angle_beta   90.00
_cell.angle_gamma   90.00
#
_symmetry.space_group_name_H-M   'P 1'
#
loop_
_entity.id
_entity.type
_entity.pdbx_description
1 polymer ?
#
loop_
_entity_poly.entity_id
_entity_poly.type
_entity_poly.pdbx_seq_one_letter_code
_entity_poly.pdbx_strand_id
1 'polypeptide(L)'
;MAIAMAVVSFPSLLNKTTLSSSLFTPTFLPAKSSSLLIKSSPKTRFVVSSSMEAGIGVMGSKLGMMSFFEEDGTVVPVTVVGFREGNIVTQIKTLATDGYDAVQIGYRRVRDKKLTKPETGHLQKAGTIPMRHLQEFRLTNIEGFEPNQKLVFDEIFKEGDLVDVAGTTIGKGFQGGIKRHHFKRGQMTHGSKSHRALGSIGAGTTPGRVYKGKKMPGRMGGTRTKIRKLKIVKVDKELNVVMIKGALPGKPGNLLRITPAKIVGVNIPKN
;
A
#
# COMPACT_ATOMS: atom_id res chain seq x y z
N MET A 1 -17.40 -28.03 57.44
CA MET A 1 -17.22 -29.34 56.75
C MET A 1 -15.98 -29.23 55.90
N ALA A 2 -14.86 -29.73 56.41
CA ALA A 2 -13.56 -29.76 55.74
C ALA A 2 -13.08 -31.21 55.82
N ILE A 3 -12.69 -31.80 54.69
CA ILE A 3 -11.91 -33.05 54.67
C ILE A 3 -10.79 -32.85 53.66
N ALA A 4 -9.58 -32.78 54.21
CA ALA A 4 -8.32 -32.93 53.50
C ALA A 4 -7.99 -34.43 53.41
N MET A 5 -7.36 -34.88 52.32
CA MET A 5 -6.68 -36.18 52.28
C MET A 5 -5.30 -36.03 51.65
N ALA A 6 -4.33 -36.60 52.36
CA ALA A 6 -2.91 -36.58 52.11
C ALA A 6 -2.45 -37.79 51.26
N VAL A 7 -1.39 -37.53 50.47
CA VAL A 7 -0.15 -38.30 50.22
C VAL A 7 -0.11 -39.79 50.65
N VAL A 8 0.43 -40.68 49.80
CA VAL A 8 1.60 -41.58 50.03
C VAL A 8 1.79 -42.59 48.87
N SER A 9 3.07 -42.83 48.58
CA SER A 9 3.77 -43.67 47.57
C SER A 9 3.93 -45.18 47.88
N PHE A 10 4.54 -45.93 46.93
CA PHE A 10 5.22 -47.27 46.93
C PHE A 10 4.52 -48.42 46.13
N PRO A 11 5.18 -49.51 45.67
CA PRO A 11 6.42 -49.66 44.88
C PRO A 11 6.46 -50.85 43.84
N SER A 12 7.49 -50.84 42.96
CA SER A 12 8.38 -51.94 42.47
C SER A 12 7.94 -53.36 42.01
N LEU A 13 8.77 -53.92 41.09
CA LEU A 13 9.03 -55.34 40.70
C LEU A 13 8.21 -55.85 39.47
N LEU A 14 8.69 -56.68 38.52
CA LEU A 14 9.80 -57.65 38.49
C LEU A 14 10.13 -58.03 37.01
N ASN A 15 11.37 -58.44 36.76
CA ASN A 15 12.00 -58.91 35.51
C ASN A 15 11.28 -60.04 34.74
N LYS A 16 11.52 -60.13 33.42
CA LYS A 16 11.90 -61.38 32.72
C LYS A 16 12.67 -61.10 31.41
N THR A 17 13.90 -61.57 31.40
CA THR A 17 14.83 -61.73 30.27
C THR A 17 14.48 -62.97 29.43
N THR A 18 14.77 -62.97 28.12
CA THR A 18 15.48 -64.06 27.40
C THR A 18 15.82 -63.68 25.95
N LEU A 19 16.92 -64.26 25.47
CA LEU A 19 17.76 -63.90 24.31
C LEU A 19 17.30 -64.52 22.97
N SER A 20 17.71 -63.91 21.85
CA SER A 20 18.46 -64.52 20.70
C SER A 20 18.23 -63.70 19.41
N SER A 21 19.19 -62.89 18.98
CA SER A 21 20.25 -63.15 17.97
C SER A 21 19.76 -63.34 16.52
N SER A 22 19.98 -62.34 15.66
CA SER A 22 20.65 -62.51 14.35
C SER A 22 20.86 -61.16 13.64
N LEU A 23 22.12 -60.71 13.69
CA LEU A 23 22.92 -60.12 12.61
C LEU A 23 22.17 -59.46 11.43
N PHE A 24 22.10 -58.12 11.44
CA PHE A 24 22.09 -57.32 10.22
C PHE A 24 23.06 -56.14 10.42
N THR A 25 24.25 -56.25 9.85
CA THR A 25 25.24 -55.17 9.76
C THR A 25 24.83 -54.19 8.65
N PRO A 26 24.63 -52.90 8.92
CA PRO A 26 24.46 -51.91 7.87
C PRO A 26 25.85 -51.47 7.38
N THR A 27 26.13 -51.68 6.09
CA THR A 27 27.26 -51.05 5.40
C THR A 27 26.99 -49.56 5.24
N PHE A 28 27.50 -48.76 6.18
CA PHE A 28 27.55 -47.31 6.09
C PHE A 28 28.58 -46.90 5.02
N LEU A 29 28.10 -46.43 3.87
CA LEU A 29 28.91 -45.64 2.93
C LEU A 29 29.12 -44.23 3.51
N PRO A 30 30.36 -43.68 3.51
CA PRO A 30 30.59 -42.32 3.97
C PRO A 30 30.06 -41.33 2.92
N ALA A 31 29.00 -40.59 3.27
CA ALA A 31 28.55 -39.46 2.48
C ALA A 31 29.63 -38.36 2.52
N LYS A 32 30.25 -38.08 1.37
CA LYS A 32 31.11 -36.90 1.19
C LYS A 32 30.30 -35.64 1.52
N SER A 33 30.64 -34.98 2.63
CA SER A 33 30.14 -33.64 2.94
C SER A 33 30.81 -32.64 2.01
N SER A 34 30.23 -32.42 0.84
CA SER A 34 30.51 -31.20 0.08
C SER A 34 29.92 -30.03 0.87
N SER A 35 30.78 -29.29 1.56
CA SER A 35 30.43 -28.00 2.15
C SER A 35 30.05 -27.04 1.03
N LEU A 36 28.77 -27.05 0.63
CA LEU A 36 28.20 -26.00 -0.20
C LEU A 36 28.28 -24.71 0.60
N LEU A 37 29.30 -23.91 0.29
CA LEU A 37 29.34 -22.50 0.64
C LEU A 37 28.02 -21.87 0.18
N ILE A 38 27.11 -21.66 1.13
CA ILE A 38 25.95 -20.82 0.94
C ILE A 38 26.50 -19.42 0.68
N LYS A 39 26.71 -19.07 -0.59
CA LYS A 39 26.91 -17.69 -1.00
C LYS A 39 25.69 -16.94 -0.50
N SER A 40 25.87 -16.12 0.54
CA SER A 40 24.86 -15.15 0.94
C SER A 40 24.51 -14.33 -0.28
N SER A 41 23.27 -14.42 -0.72
CA SER A 41 22.80 -13.56 -1.80
C SER A 41 23.01 -12.11 -1.34
N PRO A 42 23.53 -11.22 -2.20
CA PRO A 42 23.63 -9.83 -1.83
C PRO A 42 22.22 -9.38 -1.50
N LYS A 43 22.00 -8.90 -0.26
CA LYS A 43 20.74 -8.28 0.14
C LYS A 43 20.41 -7.28 -0.97
N THR A 44 19.41 -7.57 -1.79
CA THR A 44 18.90 -6.62 -2.77
C THR A 44 18.56 -5.38 -1.97
N ARG A 45 19.35 -4.31 -2.12
CA ARG A 45 19.02 -3.01 -1.56
C ARG A 45 17.64 -2.72 -2.10
N PHE A 46 16.62 -2.78 -1.25
CA PHE A 46 15.29 -2.33 -1.62
C PHE A 46 15.47 -0.87 -2.00
N VAL A 47 15.51 -0.58 -3.30
CA VAL A 47 15.56 0.78 -3.78
C VAL A 47 14.30 1.44 -3.24
N VAL A 48 14.48 2.37 -2.31
CA VAL A 48 13.40 3.13 -1.70
C VAL A 48 12.70 3.87 -2.83
N SER A 49 11.58 3.32 -3.29
CA SER A 49 10.83 3.81 -4.45
C SER A 49 9.91 4.99 -4.10
N SER A 50 9.90 5.44 -2.84
CA SER A 50 9.09 6.56 -2.39
C SER A 50 9.81 7.90 -2.61
N SER A 51 9.15 8.76 -3.39
CA SER A 51 9.54 10.16 -3.57
C SER A 51 9.35 10.96 -2.27
N MET A 52 10.30 11.85 -1.95
CA MET A 52 10.19 12.78 -0.82
C MET A 52 8.91 13.61 -0.90
N GLU A 53 8.16 13.68 0.19
CA GLU A 53 6.95 14.50 0.32
C GLU A 53 7.31 15.90 0.86
N ALA A 54 6.52 16.91 0.47
CA ALA A 54 6.72 18.29 0.93
C ALA A 54 6.30 18.49 2.40
N GLY A 55 5.47 17.60 2.93
CA GLY A 55 4.98 17.64 4.30
C GLY A 55 4.24 16.36 4.65
N ILE A 56 3.80 16.26 5.90
CA ILE A 56 3.02 15.12 6.38
C ILE A 56 1.68 15.07 5.64
N GLY A 57 1.21 13.86 5.35
CA GLY A 57 -0.09 13.66 4.73
C GLY A 57 -0.99 12.79 5.59
N VAL A 58 -2.26 12.75 5.22
CA VAL A 58 -3.29 11.96 5.89
C VAL A 58 -3.87 10.94 4.92
N MET A 59 -4.46 9.88 5.48
CA MET A 59 -5.30 8.96 4.72
C MET A 59 -6.77 9.28 4.96
N GLY A 60 -7.58 9.07 3.94
CA GLY A 60 -9.03 9.29 3.99
C GLY A 60 -9.77 8.33 3.08
N SER A 61 -11.10 8.36 3.14
CA SER A 61 -11.96 7.54 2.29
C SER A 61 -12.84 8.42 1.41
N LYS A 62 -12.84 8.16 0.10
CA LYS A 62 -13.76 8.85 -0.81
C LYS A 62 -15.21 8.53 -0.43
N LEU A 63 -16.06 9.51 -0.16
CA LEU A 63 -17.48 9.27 0.14
C LEU A 63 -18.35 9.43 -1.09
N GLY A 64 -18.08 10.44 -1.92
CA GLY A 64 -18.92 10.76 -3.05
C GLY A 64 -18.51 12.06 -3.70
N MET A 65 -19.30 12.51 -4.65
CA MET A 65 -19.11 13.78 -5.35
C MET A 65 -20.44 14.53 -5.32
N MET A 66 -20.38 15.83 -5.08
CA MET A 66 -21.53 16.72 -5.02
C MET A 66 -21.17 18.09 -5.62
N SER A 67 -22.17 18.94 -5.78
CA SER A 67 -21.99 20.33 -6.16
C SER A 67 -21.93 21.20 -4.90
N PHE A 68 -21.05 22.20 -4.91
CA PHE A 68 -20.94 23.22 -3.88
C PHE A 68 -21.18 24.59 -4.52
N PHE A 69 -21.99 25.43 -3.89
CA PHE A 69 -22.25 26.79 -4.34
C PHE A 69 -21.39 27.75 -3.51
N GLU A 70 -20.55 28.53 -4.18
CA GLU A 70 -19.83 29.64 -3.56
C GLU A 70 -20.78 30.84 -3.37
N GLU A 71 -20.39 31.81 -2.55
CA GLU A 71 -21.21 33.00 -2.24
C GLU A 71 -21.59 33.80 -3.50
N ASP A 72 -20.71 33.81 -4.51
CA ASP A 72 -20.92 34.46 -5.80
C ASP A 72 -21.93 33.72 -6.71
N GLY A 73 -22.50 32.60 -6.25
CA GLY A 73 -23.40 31.73 -7.03
C GLY A 73 -22.67 30.78 -7.99
N THR A 74 -21.34 30.76 -8.01
CA THR A 74 -20.55 29.85 -8.84
C THR A 74 -20.69 28.40 -8.34
N VAL A 75 -20.97 27.48 -9.26
CA VAL A 75 -21.09 26.04 -8.94
C VAL A 75 -19.75 25.34 -9.10
N VAL A 76 -19.24 24.77 -8.01
CA VAL A 76 -17.98 24.02 -7.99
C VAL A 76 -18.25 22.53 -7.75
N PRO A 77 -17.81 21.64 -8.66
CA PRO A 77 -17.90 20.21 -8.42
C PRO A 77 -16.86 19.79 -7.38
N VAL A 78 -17.31 19.25 -6.24
CA VAL A 78 -16.46 18.84 -5.13
C VAL A 78 -16.58 17.35 -4.85
N THR A 79 -15.45 16.69 -4.59
CA THR A 79 -15.41 15.34 -4.04
C THR A 79 -15.28 15.42 -2.52
N VAL A 80 -16.18 14.74 -1.82
CA VAL A 80 -16.15 14.65 -0.36
C VAL A 80 -15.26 13.49 0.06
N VAL A 81 -14.28 13.79 0.91
CA VAL A 81 -13.43 12.79 1.56
C VAL A 81 -13.77 12.76 3.04
N GLY A 82 -14.15 11.59 3.53
CA GLY A 82 -14.42 11.37 4.94
C GLY A 82 -13.25 10.71 5.64
N PHE A 83 -13.04 11.10 6.89
CA PHE A 83 -12.08 10.50 7.78
C PHE A 83 -12.76 9.52 8.72
N ARG A 84 -12.05 8.45 9.05
CA ARG A 84 -12.48 7.46 10.04
C ARG A 84 -11.46 7.46 11.17
N GLU A 85 -11.82 6.82 12.28
CA GLU A 85 -10.88 6.59 13.38
C GLU A 85 -9.59 5.93 12.86
N GLY A 86 -8.46 6.60 13.12
CA GLY A 86 -7.15 6.30 12.55
C GLY A 86 -6.31 7.57 12.44
N ASN A 87 -5.38 7.58 11.47
CA ASN A 87 -4.40 8.65 11.24
C ASN A 87 -3.45 8.83 12.43
N ILE A 88 -2.95 7.72 12.95
CA ILE A 88 -2.03 7.69 14.09
C ILE A 88 -0.65 7.29 13.59
N VAL A 89 0.38 7.96 14.09
CA VAL A 89 1.78 7.62 13.80
C VAL A 89 2.10 6.28 14.44
N THR A 90 2.52 5.31 13.63
CA THR A 90 2.83 3.95 14.09
C THR A 90 4.32 3.69 14.22
N GLN A 91 5.13 4.26 13.33
CA GLN A 91 6.58 4.05 13.34
C GLN A 91 7.27 5.29 12.78
N ILE A 92 8.43 5.61 13.35
CA ILE A 92 9.34 6.62 12.85
C ILE A 92 10.60 5.89 12.35
N LYS A 93 11.02 6.22 11.14
CA LYS A 93 12.22 5.70 10.50
C LYS A 93 13.22 6.82 10.36
N THR A 94 14.45 6.55 10.79
CA THR A 94 15.54 7.52 10.77
C THR A 94 16.66 7.05 9.85
N LEU A 95 17.47 7.99 9.34
CA LEU A 95 18.68 7.70 8.57
C LEU A 95 19.59 6.65 9.22
N ALA A 96 19.76 6.68 10.55
CA ALA A 96 20.63 5.75 11.26
C ALA A 96 20.11 4.30 11.27
N THR A 97 18.78 4.10 11.28
CA THR A 97 18.17 2.77 11.41
C THR A 97 17.80 2.18 10.04
N ASP A 98 17.15 2.97 9.19
CA ASP A 98 16.53 2.53 7.94
C ASP A 98 17.22 3.10 6.68
N GLY A 99 18.14 4.05 6.84
CA GLY A 99 18.84 4.71 5.72
C GLY A 99 18.04 5.80 5.01
N TYR A 100 16.89 6.20 5.56
CA TYR A 100 16.10 7.34 5.11
C TYR A 100 15.13 7.79 6.20
N ASP A 101 14.68 9.04 6.06
CA ASP A 101 13.75 9.67 6.99
C ASP A 101 12.29 9.54 6.53
N ALA A 102 11.46 8.86 7.32
CA ALA A 102 10.03 8.72 7.05
C ALA A 102 9.18 8.49 8.31
N VAL A 103 7.92 8.91 8.23
CA VAL A 103 6.89 8.64 9.23
C VAL A 103 5.86 7.68 8.65
N GLN A 104 5.61 6.58 9.38
CA GLN A 104 4.55 5.63 9.06
C GLN A 104 3.27 6.01 9.80
N ILE A 105 2.16 6.07 9.06
CA ILE A 105 0.84 6.40 9.58
C ILE A 105 -0.10 5.23 9.34
N GLY A 106 -0.90 4.90 10.34
CA GLY A 106 -1.99 3.94 10.26
C GLY A 106 -3.34 4.57 10.00
N TYR A 107 -4.21 3.86 9.28
CA TYR A 107 -5.58 4.29 8.97
C TYR A 107 -6.58 3.14 9.02
N ARG A 108 -7.82 3.50 9.36
CA ARG A 108 -9.00 2.64 9.47
C ARG A 108 -8.85 1.60 10.57
N ARG A 109 -9.44 1.88 11.74
CA ARG A 109 -9.60 0.91 12.83
C ARG A 109 -10.29 -0.37 12.36
N VAL A 110 -9.81 -1.52 12.86
CA VAL A 110 -10.37 -2.84 12.61
C VAL A 110 -10.40 -3.65 13.91
N ARG A 111 -11.32 -4.61 14.04
CA ARG A 111 -11.31 -5.58 15.14
C ARG A 111 -10.02 -6.40 15.14
N ASP A 112 -9.43 -6.64 16.32
CA ASP A 112 -8.13 -7.33 16.49
C ASP A 112 -8.06 -8.68 15.77
N LYS A 113 -9.14 -9.46 15.79
CA LYS A 113 -9.23 -10.79 15.14
C LYS A 113 -9.00 -10.76 13.62
N LYS A 114 -9.12 -9.60 12.96
CA LYS A 114 -8.93 -9.47 11.50
C LYS A 114 -7.48 -9.15 11.13
N LEU A 115 -6.63 -8.79 12.11
CA LEU A 115 -5.21 -8.56 11.89
C LEU A 115 -4.42 -9.86 12.07
N THR A 116 -3.32 -9.96 11.35
CA THR A 116 -2.38 -11.07 11.53
C THR A 116 -1.50 -10.82 12.75
N LYS A 117 -1.00 -11.89 13.39
CA LYS A 117 -0.16 -11.76 14.61
C LYS A 117 1.05 -10.81 14.44
N PRO A 118 1.78 -10.81 13.30
CA PRO A 118 2.88 -9.87 13.10
C PRO A 118 2.43 -8.40 13.04
N GLU A 119 1.31 -8.11 12.37
CA GLU A 119 0.73 -6.76 12.31
C GLU A 119 0.30 -6.27 13.69
N THR A 120 -0.34 -7.15 14.47
CA THR A 120 -0.74 -6.84 15.85
C THR A 120 0.46 -6.53 16.73
N GLY A 121 1.53 -7.33 16.66
CA GLY A 121 2.75 -7.07 17.44
C GLY A 121 3.43 -5.75 17.06
N HIS A 122 3.41 -5.40 15.77
CA HIS A 122 3.92 -4.10 15.29
C HIS A 122 3.13 -2.92 15.87
N LEU A 123 1.80 -2.98 15.84
CA LEU A 123 0.95 -1.90 16.36
C LEU A 123 0.98 -1.80 17.89
N GLN A 124 1.11 -2.93 18.58
CA GLN A 124 1.25 -3.00 20.04
C GLN A 124 2.56 -2.37 20.52
N LYS A 125 3.66 -2.55 19.78
CA LYS A 125 4.95 -1.89 20.10
C LYS A 125 4.81 -0.36 20.13
N ALA A 126 3.97 0.19 19.26
CA ALA A 126 3.68 1.62 19.22
C ALA A 126 2.57 2.04 20.19
N GLY A 127 1.93 1.11 20.92
CA GLY A 127 0.78 1.40 21.79
C GLY A 127 -0.48 1.85 21.03
N THR A 128 -0.56 1.55 19.73
CA THR A 128 -1.63 2.06 18.85
C THR A 128 -2.81 1.10 18.74
N ILE A 129 -3.97 1.64 18.34
CA ILE A 129 -5.15 0.84 18.01
C ILE A 129 -4.92 -0.08 16.78
N PRO A 130 -5.63 -1.21 16.66
CA PRO A 130 -5.58 -2.07 15.49
C PRO A 130 -6.06 -1.34 14.22
N MET A 131 -5.18 -1.15 13.23
CA MET A 131 -5.45 -0.42 11.99
C MET A 131 -5.17 -1.27 10.74
N ARG A 132 -5.94 -1.07 9.66
CA ARG A 132 -5.84 -1.87 8.43
C ARG A 132 -4.73 -1.46 7.50
N HIS A 133 -4.55 -0.15 7.33
CA HIS A 133 -3.74 0.40 6.26
C HIS A 133 -2.58 1.16 6.87
N LEU A 134 -1.36 0.81 6.48
CA LEU A 134 -0.14 1.51 6.88
C LEU A 134 0.48 2.14 5.63
N GLN A 135 0.82 3.42 5.72
CA GLN A 135 1.52 4.13 4.65
C GLN A 135 2.60 5.02 5.21
N GLU A 136 3.69 5.12 4.46
CA GLU A 136 4.84 5.95 4.83
C GLU A 136 4.85 7.27 4.07
N PHE A 137 5.24 8.33 4.77
CA PHE A 137 5.47 9.67 4.24
C PHE A 137 6.94 9.98 4.49
N ARG A 138 7.70 10.05 3.38
CA ARG A 138 9.12 10.37 3.41
C ARG A 138 9.27 11.88 3.53
N LEU A 139 10.02 12.34 4.52
CA LEU A 139 10.19 13.76 4.83
C LEU A 139 11.68 14.10 4.84
N THR A 140 12.00 15.39 4.80
CA THR A 140 13.37 15.88 4.98
C THR A 140 13.75 15.94 6.46
N ASN A 141 12.83 16.42 7.31
CA ASN A 141 13.00 16.50 8.76
C ASN A 141 11.83 15.77 9.44
N ILE A 142 12.14 15.01 10.49
CA ILE A 142 11.15 14.23 11.28
C ILE A 142 11.02 14.74 12.73
N GLU A 143 11.70 15.83 13.05
CA GLU A 143 11.65 16.42 14.38
C GLU A 143 10.19 16.80 14.73
N GLY A 144 9.74 16.44 15.94
CA GLY A 144 8.39 16.73 16.42
C GLY A 144 7.34 15.65 16.15
N PHE A 145 7.70 14.50 15.58
CA PHE A 145 6.81 13.35 15.50
C PHE A 145 7.14 12.32 16.57
N GLU A 146 6.10 11.78 17.21
CA GLU A 146 6.22 10.68 18.18
C GLU A 146 5.34 9.50 17.79
N PRO A 147 5.74 8.25 18.10
CA PRO A 147 4.85 7.11 17.94
C PRO A 147 3.60 7.31 18.83
N ASN A 148 2.45 6.84 18.35
CA ASN A 148 1.12 7.06 18.96
C ASN A 148 0.56 8.48 18.88
N GLN A 149 1.26 9.42 18.24
CA GLN A 149 0.70 10.74 17.98
C GLN A 149 -0.45 10.67 16.97
N LYS A 150 -1.58 11.28 17.31
CA LYS A 150 -2.74 11.40 16.41
C LYS A 150 -2.59 12.62 15.52
N LEU A 151 -2.79 12.44 14.21
CA LEU A 151 -2.74 13.51 13.23
C LEU A 151 -4.15 14.02 12.93
N VAL A 152 -4.42 15.27 13.29
CA VAL A 152 -5.69 15.94 13.02
C VAL A 152 -5.61 16.58 11.64
N PHE A 153 -6.57 16.26 10.76
CA PHE A 153 -6.55 16.76 9.37
C PHE A 153 -6.74 18.28 9.29
N ASP A 154 -7.48 18.86 10.22
CA ASP A 154 -7.78 20.29 10.30
C ASP A 154 -6.55 21.16 10.60
N GLU A 155 -5.59 20.63 11.37
CA GLU A 155 -4.32 21.32 11.64
C GLU A 155 -3.39 21.31 10.42
N ILE A 156 -3.49 20.26 9.60
CA ILE A 156 -2.61 20.03 8.44
C ILE A 156 -3.14 20.73 7.18
N PHE A 157 -4.47 20.79 7.02
CA PHE A 157 -5.11 21.29 5.81
C PHE A 157 -6.06 22.44 6.13
N LYS A 158 -5.79 23.59 5.52
CA LYS A 158 -6.64 24.78 5.59
C LYS A 158 -7.41 24.97 4.29
N GLU A 159 -8.45 25.79 4.35
CA GLU A 159 -9.23 26.15 3.17
C GLU A 159 -8.36 26.91 2.17
N GLY A 160 -8.51 26.59 0.88
CA GLY A 160 -7.70 27.18 -0.18
C GLY A 160 -6.35 26.49 -0.44
N ASP A 161 -5.90 25.59 0.45
CA ASP A 161 -4.63 24.88 0.27
C ASP A 161 -4.64 23.98 -0.97
N LEU A 162 -3.46 23.83 -1.57
CA LEU A 162 -3.22 22.91 -2.67
C LEU A 162 -2.76 21.56 -2.17
N VAL A 163 -3.45 20.51 -2.59
CA VAL A 163 -3.18 19.13 -2.21
C VAL A 163 -2.97 18.21 -3.41
N ASP A 164 -2.14 17.21 -3.21
CA ASP A 164 -1.97 16.09 -4.11
C ASP A 164 -2.70 14.86 -3.53
N VAL A 165 -3.61 14.28 -4.31
CA VAL A 165 -4.41 13.12 -3.88
C VAL A 165 -4.01 11.90 -4.68
N ALA A 166 -3.53 10.87 -3.98
CA ALA A 166 -3.20 9.57 -4.55
C ALA A 166 -4.20 8.50 -4.12
N GLY A 167 -4.57 7.63 -5.05
CA GLY A 167 -5.45 6.50 -4.77
C GLY A 167 -5.46 5.48 -5.89
N THR A 168 -6.16 4.38 -5.68
CA THR A 168 -6.29 3.31 -6.69
C THR A 168 -7.39 3.66 -7.69
N THR A 169 -7.08 3.58 -8.97
CA THR A 169 -8.05 3.83 -10.06
C THR A 169 -9.05 2.70 -10.21
N ILE A 170 -10.18 2.99 -10.85
CA ILE A 170 -11.18 1.97 -11.20
C ILE A 170 -10.54 0.97 -12.18
N GLY A 171 -10.55 -0.31 -11.83
CA GLY A 171 -10.15 -1.39 -12.72
C GLY A 171 -11.15 -1.56 -13.85
N LYS A 172 -10.65 -1.54 -15.10
CA LYS A 172 -11.47 -1.78 -16.30
C LYS A 172 -11.28 -3.19 -16.87
N GLY A 173 -10.49 -4.05 -16.24
CA GLY A 173 -10.18 -5.40 -16.75
C GLY A 173 -9.21 -5.39 -17.94
N PHE A 174 -9.24 -6.44 -18.77
CA PHE A 174 -8.45 -6.51 -20.00
C PHE A 174 -9.10 -5.65 -21.10
N GLN A 175 -8.37 -4.65 -21.59
CA GLN A 175 -8.89 -3.67 -22.54
C GLN A 175 -8.09 -3.69 -23.86
N GLY A 176 -8.79 -3.48 -24.97
CA GLY A 176 -8.21 -3.38 -26.31
C GLY A 176 -7.42 -2.09 -26.55
N GLY A 177 -6.72 -2.01 -27.69
CA GLY A 177 -5.84 -0.88 -28.03
C GLY A 177 -6.56 0.48 -28.11
N ILE A 178 -7.79 0.49 -28.63
CA ILE A 178 -8.60 1.71 -28.74
C ILE A 178 -8.86 2.33 -27.35
N LYS A 179 -9.36 1.54 -26.40
CA LYS A 179 -9.74 2.07 -25.07
C LYS A 179 -8.53 2.30 -24.16
N ARG A 180 -7.48 1.48 -24.27
CA ARG A 180 -6.29 1.57 -23.42
C ARG A 180 -5.32 2.66 -23.87
N HIS A 181 -5.12 2.79 -25.18
CA HIS A 181 -4.08 3.65 -25.79
C HIS A 181 -4.63 4.72 -26.73
N HIS A 182 -5.96 4.87 -26.81
CA HIS A 182 -6.64 5.85 -27.66
C HIS A 182 -6.30 5.69 -29.16
N PHE A 183 -6.12 4.45 -29.63
CA PHE A 183 -5.94 4.17 -31.05
C PHE A 183 -7.21 4.51 -31.85
N LYS A 184 -7.01 4.98 -33.09
CA LYS A 184 -8.11 5.20 -34.03
C LYS A 184 -8.74 3.87 -34.43
N ARG A 185 -10.01 3.90 -34.80
CA ARG A 185 -10.74 2.77 -35.39
C ARG A 185 -10.58 2.81 -36.92
N GLY A 186 -10.56 1.65 -37.57
CA GLY A 186 -10.65 1.55 -39.03
C GLY A 186 -12.04 1.94 -39.56
N GLN A 187 -12.17 2.01 -40.89
CA GLN A 187 -13.44 2.26 -41.57
C GLN A 187 -14.45 1.15 -41.26
N MET A 188 -15.73 1.51 -41.14
CA MET A 188 -16.82 0.57 -40.82
C MET A 188 -17.52 0.01 -42.06
N THR A 189 -17.41 0.70 -43.20
CA THR A 189 -18.01 0.34 -44.49
C THR A 189 -16.92 0.16 -45.56
N HIS A 190 -17.32 0.08 -46.84
CA HIS A 190 -16.42 -0.04 -48.00
C HIS A 190 -15.45 -1.24 -47.95
N GLY A 191 -15.95 -2.41 -47.53
CA GLY A 191 -15.19 -3.68 -47.60
C GLY A 191 -14.06 -3.83 -46.57
N SER A 192 -13.92 -2.89 -45.62
CA SER A 192 -12.94 -3.00 -44.52
C SER A 192 -13.21 -4.22 -43.64
N LYS A 193 -12.21 -5.10 -43.48
CA LYS A 193 -12.28 -6.28 -42.59
C LYS A 193 -11.77 -6.00 -41.17
N SER A 194 -11.07 -4.88 -40.96
CA SER A 194 -10.38 -4.57 -39.70
C SER A 194 -10.91 -3.27 -39.08
N HIS A 195 -11.96 -3.39 -38.27
CA HIS A 195 -12.57 -2.22 -37.63
C HIS A 195 -11.83 -1.80 -36.36
N ARG A 196 -11.72 -2.71 -35.38
CA ARG A 196 -11.15 -2.41 -34.05
C ARG A 196 -9.82 -3.12 -33.78
N ALA A 197 -9.21 -3.66 -34.83
CA ALA A 197 -7.90 -4.29 -34.77
C ALA A 197 -6.80 -3.27 -34.45
N LEU A 198 -5.62 -3.76 -34.08
CA LEU A 198 -4.49 -2.92 -33.70
C LEU A 198 -3.80 -2.23 -34.89
N GLY A 199 -3.93 -2.82 -36.09
CA GLY A 199 -3.10 -2.48 -37.25
C GLY A 199 -1.74 -3.20 -37.20
N SER A 200 -0.79 -2.73 -38.01
CA SER A 200 0.57 -3.29 -38.01
C SER A 200 1.30 -3.03 -36.69
N ILE A 201 2.05 -4.04 -36.22
CA ILE A 201 2.77 -4.01 -34.93
C ILE A 201 4.28 -3.78 -35.06
N GLY A 202 4.81 -3.74 -36.29
CA GLY A 202 6.23 -3.54 -36.56
C GLY A 202 6.51 -3.22 -38.04
N ALA A 203 7.77 -2.95 -38.35
CA ALA A 203 8.26 -2.94 -39.73
C ALA A 203 8.43 -4.40 -40.22
N GLY A 204 8.76 -4.57 -41.51
CA GLY A 204 8.98 -5.88 -42.14
C GLY A 204 10.33 -6.51 -41.78
N THR A 205 11.13 -6.84 -42.80
CA THR A 205 12.37 -7.64 -42.69
C THR A 205 13.37 -7.10 -41.66
N THR A 206 13.63 -5.80 -41.67
CA THR A 206 14.48 -5.15 -40.65
C THR A 206 13.57 -4.27 -39.80
N PRO A 207 13.43 -4.49 -38.47
CA PRO A 207 14.26 -5.29 -37.56
C PRO A 207 13.80 -6.76 -37.34
N GLY A 208 12.77 -7.25 -38.03
CA GLY A 208 12.30 -8.63 -37.92
C GLY A 208 11.72 -9.03 -36.56
N ARG A 209 11.44 -8.04 -35.69
CA ARG A 209 10.90 -8.27 -34.34
C ARG A 209 10.03 -7.09 -33.89
N VAL A 210 9.15 -7.35 -32.92
CA VAL A 210 8.37 -6.30 -32.26
C VAL A 210 9.23 -5.59 -31.20
N TYR A 211 9.18 -4.26 -31.18
CA TYR A 211 9.88 -3.46 -30.18
C TYR A 211 9.30 -3.67 -28.76
N LYS A 212 10.17 -3.68 -27.75
CA LYS A 212 9.76 -3.71 -26.34
C LYS A 212 8.99 -2.43 -26.01
N GLY A 213 7.96 -2.54 -25.17
CA GLY A 213 7.10 -1.41 -24.80
C GLY A 213 6.11 -0.97 -25.89
N LYS A 214 6.00 -1.70 -27.01
CA LYS A 214 4.96 -1.45 -28.01
C LYS A 214 3.57 -1.48 -27.36
N LYS A 215 2.79 -0.43 -27.58
CA LYS A 215 1.45 -0.27 -27.02
C LYS A 215 0.52 -1.36 -27.55
N MET A 216 0.15 -2.29 -26.68
CA MET A 216 -0.72 -3.44 -26.97
C MET A 216 -1.89 -3.55 -25.98
N PRO A 217 -2.93 -4.34 -26.29
CA PRO A 217 -4.01 -4.64 -25.36
C PRO A 217 -3.51 -5.19 -24.02
N GLY A 218 -4.30 -5.04 -22.97
CA GLY A 218 -3.95 -5.55 -21.64
C GLY A 218 -4.76 -4.95 -20.52
N ARG A 219 -4.42 -5.32 -19.27
CA ARG A 219 -5.10 -4.80 -18.08
C ARG A 219 -5.02 -3.27 -18.01
N MET A 220 -6.16 -2.62 -17.79
CA MET A 220 -6.27 -1.16 -17.66
C MET A 220 -6.93 -0.79 -16.33
N GLY A 221 -6.38 0.23 -15.67
CA GLY A 221 -6.85 0.69 -14.35
C GLY A 221 -6.51 -0.27 -13.21
N GLY A 222 -7.01 0.01 -12.01
CA GLY A 222 -6.65 -0.74 -10.81
C GLY A 222 -5.23 -0.45 -10.32
N THR A 223 -4.61 0.62 -10.84
CA THR A 223 -3.27 1.07 -10.48
C THR A 223 -3.34 2.34 -9.64
N ARG A 224 -2.28 2.62 -8.89
CA ARG A 224 -2.15 3.85 -8.10
C ARG A 224 -1.88 5.04 -9.02
N THR A 225 -2.67 6.10 -8.86
CA THR A 225 -2.49 7.38 -9.57
C THR A 225 -2.53 8.53 -8.58
N LYS A 226 -1.79 9.60 -8.87
CA LYS A 226 -1.79 10.84 -8.09
C LYS A 226 -2.33 11.97 -8.99
N ILE A 227 -3.39 12.62 -8.54
CA ILE A 227 -3.90 13.86 -9.14
C ILE A 227 -3.30 15.00 -8.33
N ARG A 228 -2.72 15.98 -9.02
CA ARG A 228 -1.90 17.02 -8.41
C ARG A 228 -2.61 18.36 -8.37
N LYS A 229 -2.22 19.23 -7.42
CA LYS A 229 -2.66 20.63 -7.30
C LYS A 229 -4.19 20.79 -7.26
N LEU A 230 -4.87 19.98 -6.46
CA LEU A 230 -6.29 20.15 -6.20
C LEU A 230 -6.49 21.16 -5.07
N LYS A 231 -7.49 22.02 -5.18
CA LYS A 231 -7.82 23.03 -4.16
C LYS A 231 -8.80 22.45 -3.14
N ILE A 232 -8.54 22.68 -1.85
CA ILE A 232 -9.54 22.43 -0.79
C ILE A 232 -10.53 23.59 -0.80
N VAL A 233 -11.82 23.25 -0.89
CA VAL A 233 -12.91 24.23 -0.90
C VAL A 233 -13.37 24.53 0.52
N LYS A 234 -13.60 23.49 1.32
CA LYS A 234 -14.11 23.61 2.69
C LYS A 234 -13.64 22.45 3.56
N VAL A 235 -13.44 22.72 4.85
CA VAL A 235 -13.12 21.72 5.88
C VAL A 235 -14.20 21.74 6.96
N ASP A 236 -14.97 20.65 7.10
CA ASP A 236 -16.01 20.55 8.12
C ASP A 236 -15.57 19.63 9.27
N LYS A 237 -15.34 20.24 10.45
CA LYS A 237 -14.84 19.53 11.65
C LYS A 237 -15.89 18.61 12.28
N GLU A 238 -17.15 19.04 12.30
CA GLU A 238 -18.25 18.29 12.93
C GLU A 238 -18.45 16.91 12.27
N LEU A 239 -18.47 16.88 10.94
CA LEU A 239 -18.67 15.66 10.16
C LEU A 239 -17.36 14.92 9.86
N ASN A 240 -16.20 15.48 10.22
CA ASN A 240 -14.88 14.98 9.87
C ASN A 240 -14.72 14.72 8.37
N VAL A 241 -15.06 15.72 7.56
CA VAL A 241 -14.97 15.65 6.08
C VAL A 241 -14.20 16.83 5.51
N VAL A 242 -13.53 16.58 4.39
CA VAL A 242 -12.88 17.62 3.58
C VAL A 242 -13.46 17.59 2.18
N MET A 243 -13.81 18.77 1.66
CA MET A 243 -14.33 18.96 0.32
C MET A 243 -13.22 19.43 -0.61
N ILE A 244 -12.88 18.62 -1.60
CA ILE A 244 -11.80 18.89 -2.56
C ILE A 244 -12.40 19.15 -3.93
N LYS A 245 -11.98 20.23 -4.59
CA LYS A 245 -12.42 20.57 -5.95
C LYS A 245 -12.01 19.49 -6.95
N GLY A 246 -12.94 19.07 -7.78
CA GLY A 246 -12.71 18.14 -8.89
C GLY A 246 -12.84 16.66 -8.53
N ALA A 247 -12.39 15.79 -9.45
CA ALA A 247 -12.56 14.35 -9.35
C ALA A 247 -11.36 13.67 -8.67
N LEU A 248 -11.63 12.72 -7.76
CA LEU A 248 -10.61 11.87 -7.12
C LEU A 248 -10.62 10.44 -7.67
N PRO A 249 -9.48 9.70 -7.63
CA PRO A 249 -9.41 8.36 -8.19
C PRO A 249 -10.25 7.34 -7.41
N GLY A 250 -10.92 6.45 -8.15
CA GLY A 250 -11.71 5.36 -7.59
C GLY A 250 -13.17 5.73 -7.30
N LYS A 251 -13.92 4.72 -6.85
CA LYS A 251 -15.32 4.84 -6.41
C LYS A 251 -15.40 5.20 -4.92
N PRO A 252 -16.59 5.56 -4.39
CA PRO A 252 -16.80 5.67 -2.96
C PRO A 252 -16.29 4.45 -2.17
N GLY A 253 -15.75 4.68 -0.97
CA GLY A 253 -15.11 3.68 -0.12
C GLY A 253 -13.63 3.43 -0.42
N ASN A 254 -13.07 4.02 -1.49
CA ASN A 254 -11.66 3.86 -1.84
C ASN A 254 -10.74 4.58 -0.84
N LEU A 255 -9.58 4.00 -0.57
CA LEU A 255 -8.53 4.60 0.24
C LEU A 255 -7.79 5.67 -0.56
N LEU A 256 -7.72 6.86 -0.01
CA LEU A 256 -6.99 7.98 -0.57
C LEU A 256 -5.85 8.38 0.38
N ARG A 257 -4.73 8.81 -0.20
CA ARG A 257 -3.61 9.47 0.46
C ARG A 257 -3.63 10.92 0.02
N ILE A 258 -3.75 11.84 0.97
CA ILE A 258 -3.78 13.28 0.73
C ILE A 258 -2.51 13.85 1.32
N THR A 259 -1.75 14.57 0.50
CA THR A 259 -0.49 15.22 0.89
C THR A 259 -0.53 16.69 0.46
N PRO A 260 0.14 17.60 1.17
CA PRO A 260 0.44 18.93 0.65
C PRO A 260 1.05 18.83 -0.76
N ALA A 261 0.69 19.77 -1.64
CA ALA A 261 1.09 19.71 -3.04
C ALA A 261 2.62 19.76 -3.20
N LYS A 262 3.16 18.83 -3.99
CA LYS A 262 4.58 18.80 -4.35
C LYS A 262 4.85 19.80 -5.47
N ILE A 263 5.49 20.92 -5.16
CA ILE A 263 5.93 21.92 -6.14
C ILE A 263 7.45 21.85 -6.29
N VAL A 264 7.91 21.51 -7.48
CA VAL A 264 9.33 21.38 -7.80
C VAL A 264 9.99 22.76 -7.73
N GLY A 265 11.14 22.85 -7.07
CA GLY A 265 11.90 24.09 -6.90
C GLY A 265 11.47 24.98 -5.73
N VAL A 266 10.38 24.64 -5.03
CA VAL A 266 9.88 25.41 -3.87
C VAL A 266 9.93 24.57 -2.59
N ASN A 267 9.21 23.45 -2.55
CA ASN A 267 8.98 22.70 -1.29
C ASN A 267 9.74 21.36 -1.22
N ILE A 268 10.59 21.07 -2.21
CA ILE A 268 11.29 19.79 -2.32
C ILE A 268 12.75 20.10 -2.67
N PRO A 269 13.72 19.32 -2.16
CA PRO A 269 15.10 19.40 -2.61
C PRO A 269 15.18 19.31 -4.14
N LYS A 270 16.14 20.03 -4.71
CA LYS A 270 16.26 20.18 -6.17
C LYS A 270 16.44 18.82 -6.88
N ASN A 271 17.09 17.86 -6.21
CA ASN A 271 17.37 16.50 -6.69
C ASN A 271 17.09 15.47 -5.60
#